data_AF-A0AAD3VP81-F1
#
_entry.id   AF-A0AAD3VP81-F1
#
_cell.length_a   1.000
_cell.length_b   1.000
_cell.length_c   1.000
_cell.angle_alpha   90.00
_cell.angle_beta   90.00
_cell.angle_gamma   90.00
#
_symmetry.space_group_name_H-M   'P 1'
#
loop_
_entity.id
_entity.type
_entity.pdbx_description
1 polymer ?
#
loop_
_entity_poly.entity_id
_entity_poly.type
_entity_poly.pdbx_seq_one_letter_code
_entity_poly.pdbx_strand_id
1 'polypeptide(L)'
;MSTERVKNAVKEKIALSVQAIDCILYNRHAWQAAVELFEPRTSTSIVMLPVSKTPGDPVGAVAVSRATVTFVLDIVDQTLKRLPREYRRIAKLKWDDMRTHKNIANIVRYSEKTVERRVDRIRNIVKNALESLGGDILPAFWREIDGKLSVK
;
A
#
# COMPACT_ATOMS: atom_id res chain seq x y z
N MET A 1 5.79 -13.95 -38.60
CA MET A 1 5.55 -12.70 -37.86
C MET A 1 4.32 -12.84 -36.96
N SER A 2 4.39 -13.59 -35.85
CA SER A 2 3.21 -13.77 -34.96
C SER A 2 3.53 -14.13 -33.49
N THR A 3 4.71 -13.78 -32.98
CA THR A 3 5.09 -14.11 -31.59
C THR A 3 5.30 -12.89 -30.68
N GLU A 4 5.30 -11.67 -31.22
CA GLU A 4 5.44 -10.44 -30.41
C GLU A 4 4.13 -9.88 -29.88
N ARG A 5 2.99 -10.17 -30.52
CA ARG A 5 1.69 -9.64 -30.08
C ARG A 5 1.14 -10.32 -28.82
N VAL A 6 1.49 -11.58 -28.57
CA VAL A 6 1.05 -12.31 -27.37
C VAL A 6 1.84 -11.89 -26.12
N LYS A 7 3.10 -11.47 -26.27
CA LYS A 7 3.91 -10.97 -25.14
C LYS A 7 3.46 -9.59 -24.63
N ASN A 8 2.77 -8.81 -25.47
CA ASN A 8 2.23 -7.50 -25.07
C ASN A 8 0.87 -7.57 -24.38
N ALA A 9 0.16 -8.71 -24.42
CA ALA A 9 -1.14 -8.88 -23.76
C ALA A 9 -1.01 -9.39 -22.30
N VAL A 10 0.11 -10.04 -21.94
CA VAL A 10 0.37 -10.55 -20.57
C VAL A 10 0.97 -9.47 -19.65
N LYS A 11 1.11 -8.24 -20.16
CA LYS A 11 1.67 -7.10 -19.43
C LYS A 11 0.69 -5.93 -19.40
N GLU A 12 -0.59 -6.21 -19.18
CA GLU A 12 -1.42 -5.31 -18.36
C GLU A 12 -0.89 -5.37 -16.92
N LYS A 13 0.36 -4.92 -16.76
CA LYS A 13 0.83 -4.37 -15.49
C LYS A 13 -0.19 -3.28 -15.20
N ILE A 14 -1.05 -3.49 -14.21
CA ILE A 14 -1.88 -2.43 -13.66
C ILE A 14 -0.89 -1.32 -13.29
N ALA A 15 -0.78 -0.32 -14.16
CA ALA A 15 0.20 0.72 -13.99
C ALA A 15 -0.27 1.53 -12.80
N LEU A 16 0.36 1.31 -11.65
CA LEU A 16 0.04 2.05 -10.43
C LEU A 16 0.14 3.54 -10.73
N SER A 17 -1.00 4.21 -10.62
CA SER A 17 -1.10 5.66 -10.83
C SER A 17 -0.44 6.38 -9.64
N VAL A 18 0.04 7.59 -9.87
CA VAL A 18 0.60 8.42 -8.80
C VAL A 18 -0.42 8.67 -7.69
N GLN A 19 -1.70 8.84 -8.08
CA GLN A 19 -2.81 9.04 -7.14
C GLN A 19 -3.05 7.81 -6.26
N ALA A 20 -2.95 6.60 -6.82
CA ALA A 20 -3.09 5.35 -6.07
C ALA A 20 -1.98 5.21 -5.00
N ILE A 21 -0.74 5.55 -5.37
CA ILE A 21 0.40 5.51 -4.45
C ILE A 21 0.25 6.56 -3.35
N ASP A 22 -0.12 7.79 -3.70
CA ASP A 22 -0.37 8.84 -2.72
C ASP A 22 -1.51 8.44 -1.78
N CYS A 23 -2.59 7.83 -2.29
CA CYS A 23 -3.71 7.33 -1.49
C CYS A 23 -3.24 6.32 -0.44
N ILE A 24 -2.42 5.34 -0.83
CA ILE A 24 -1.84 4.37 0.11
C ILE A 24 -0.97 5.08 1.15
N LEU A 25 -0.07 5.97 0.72
CA LEU A 25 0.87 6.64 1.62
C LEU A 25 0.18 7.54 2.64
N TYR A 26 -0.87 8.27 2.25
CA TYR A 26 -1.64 9.12 3.15
C TYR A 26 -2.47 8.31 4.14
N ASN A 27 -3.12 7.23 3.68
CA ASN A 27 -4.08 6.51 4.50
C ASN A 27 -3.47 5.33 5.27
N ARG A 28 -2.19 4.99 5.07
CA ARG A 28 -1.59 3.77 5.63
C ARG A 28 -1.84 3.57 7.13
N HIS A 29 -1.64 4.60 7.95
CA HIS A 29 -1.84 4.51 9.40
C HIS A 29 -3.31 4.32 9.75
N ALA A 30 -4.20 5.03 9.06
CA ALA A 30 -5.64 4.92 9.27
C ALA A 30 -6.15 3.53 8.84
N TRP A 31 -5.69 3.00 7.71
CA TRP A 31 -6.03 1.67 7.24
C TRP A 31 -5.45 0.57 8.13
N GLN A 32 -4.23 0.75 8.64
CA GLN A 32 -3.63 -0.18 9.59
C GLN A 32 -4.41 -0.21 10.92
N ALA A 33 -4.73 0.96 11.48
CA ALA A 33 -5.55 1.06 12.68
C ALA A 33 -6.97 0.49 12.46
N ALA A 34 -7.58 0.73 11.30
CA ALA A 34 -8.87 0.14 10.95
C ALA A 34 -8.79 -1.39 10.92
N VAL A 35 -7.75 -1.95 10.28
CA VAL A 35 -7.52 -3.40 10.23
C VAL A 35 -7.30 -4.00 11.63
N GLU A 36 -6.63 -3.29 12.52
CA GLU A 36 -6.44 -3.70 13.93
C GLU A 36 -7.75 -3.65 14.73
N LEU A 37 -8.58 -2.63 14.51
CA LEU A 37 -9.86 -2.45 15.22
C LEU A 37 -10.89 -3.54 14.89
N PHE A 38 -10.78 -4.17 13.72
CA PHE A 38 -11.63 -5.29 13.32
C PHE A 38 -11.28 -6.60 14.02
N GLU A 39 -10.36 -6.62 15.00
CA GLU A 39 -10.24 -7.74 15.92
C GLU A 39 -11.48 -7.81 16.83
N PRO A 40 -12.32 -8.86 16.76
CA PRO A 40 -13.05 -9.24 17.95
C PRO A 40 -11.99 -9.62 18.98
N ARG A 41 -11.86 -8.81 20.04
CA ARG A 41 -11.16 -9.17 21.28
C ARG A 41 -11.86 -10.32 22.00
N THR A 42 -12.21 -11.39 21.30
CA THR A 42 -12.49 -12.67 21.93
C THR A 42 -11.16 -13.26 22.34
N SER A 43 -10.78 -12.91 23.57
CA SER A 43 -9.87 -13.70 24.37
C SER A 43 -10.26 -15.17 24.27
N THR A 44 -9.25 -16.03 24.18
CA THR A 44 -9.26 -17.50 24.16
C THR A 44 -9.15 -18.16 22.79
N SER A 45 -8.07 -18.95 22.71
CA SER A 45 -7.98 -20.24 22.02
C SER A 45 -7.50 -20.28 20.57
N ILE A 46 -6.23 -20.69 20.46
CA ILE A 46 -5.66 -21.65 19.49
C ILE A 46 -5.82 -21.33 18.00
N VAL A 47 -4.65 -21.14 17.37
CA VAL A 47 -4.41 -21.21 15.94
C VAL A 47 -4.99 -22.49 15.34
N MET A 48 -5.99 -22.38 14.47
CA MET A 48 -6.27 -23.41 13.46
C MET A 48 -5.97 -22.84 12.08
N LEU A 49 -4.97 -23.42 11.41
CA LEU A 49 -4.83 -23.36 9.96
C LEU A 49 -6.14 -23.85 9.32
N PRO A 50 -6.81 -23.10 8.43
CA PRO A 50 -7.93 -23.65 7.70
C PRO A 50 -7.42 -24.48 6.52
N VAL A 51 -7.53 -25.78 6.76
CA VAL A 51 -7.69 -26.84 5.77
C VAL A 51 -8.89 -26.52 4.88
N SER A 52 -8.72 -26.70 3.56
CA SER A 52 -9.76 -26.76 2.51
C SER A 52 -10.68 -25.55 2.29
N LYS A 53 -10.56 -24.96 1.09
CA LYS A 53 -11.46 -23.95 0.51
C LYS A 53 -12.86 -24.54 0.34
N THR A 54 -13.77 -24.26 1.26
CA THR A 54 -15.21 -24.51 1.06
C THR A 54 -15.86 -23.22 0.56
N PRO A 55 -16.62 -23.22 -0.55
CA PRO A 55 -17.33 -22.03 -1.02
C PRO A 55 -18.35 -21.60 0.02
N GLY A 56 -18.21 -20.40 0.58
CA GLY A 56 -19.18 -19.83 1.53
C GLY A 56 -18.69 -19.65 2.97
N ASP A 57 -17.40 -19.80 3.27
CA ASP A 57 -16.85 -19.48 4.60
C ASP A 57 -16.53 -17.97 4.75
N PRO A 58 -17.33 -17.20 5.51
CA PRO A 58 -17.07 -15.78 5.74
C PRO A 58 -15.81 -15.53 6.57
N VAL A 59 -15.41 -16.48 7.42
CA VAL A 59 -14.23 -16.32 8.30
C VAL A 59 -12.95 -16.50 7.49
N GLY A 60 -12.89 -17.52 6.64
CA GLY A 60 -11.79 -17.75 5.69
C GLY A 60 -11.62 -16.60 4.69
N ALA A 61 -12.72 -16.02 4.19
CA ALA A 61 -12.66 -14.85 3.31
C ALA A 61 -12.09 -13.62 4.04
N VAL A 62 -12.61 -13.29 5.22
CA VAL A 62 -12.15 -12.12 6.01
C VAL A 62 -10.68 -12.25 6.44
N ALA A 63 -10.21 -13.46 6.76
CA ALA A 63 -8.81 -13.71 7.12
C ALA A 63 -7.84 -13.52 5.94
N VAL A 64 -8.22 -13.98 4.74
CA VAL A 64 -7.43 -13.78 3.50
C VAL A 64 -7.43 -12.31 3.07
N SER A 65 -8.56 -11.62 3.24
CA SER A 65 -8.71 -10.19 2.99
C SER A 65 -7.84 -9.33 3.91
N ARG A 66 -7.80 -9.62 5.22
CA ARG A 66 -6.92 -8.94 6.19
C ARG A 66 -5.45 -9.15 5.86
N ALA A 67 -5.05 -10.40 5.62
CA ALA A 67 -3.66 -10.72 5.31
C ALA A 67 -3.16 -9.95 4.09
N THR A 68 -4.00 -9.79 3.07
CA THR A 68 -3.66 -9.03 1.85
C THR A 68 -3.47 -7.54 2.13
N VAL A 69 -4.38 -6.90 2.88
CA VAL A 69 -4.27 -5.47 3.22
C VAL A 69 -3.06 -5.21 4.11
N THR A 70 -2.88 -5.99 5.18
CA THR A 70 -1.73 -5.85 6.08
C THR A 70 -0.42 -6.09 5.34
N PHE A 71 -0.35 -7.10 4.49
CA PHE A 71 0.86 -7.41 3.72
C PHE A 71 1.30 -6.26 2.80
N VAL A 72 0.34 -5.63 2.09
CA VAL A 72 0.64 -4.47 1.24
C VAL A 72 1.12 -3.28 2.08
N LEU A 73 0.45 -2.99 3.19
CA LEU A 73 0.83 -1.89 4.09
C LEU A 73 2.20 -2.12 4.73
N ASP A 74 2.48 -3.34 5.18
CA ASP A 74 3.77 -3.72 5.75
C ASP A 74 4.92 -3.54 4.76
N ILE A 75 4.70 -3.87 3.49
CA ILE A 75 5.70 -3.68 2.44
C ILE A 75 5.97 -2.21 2.18
N VAL A 76 4.92 -1.38 2.16
CA VAL A 76 5.08 0.07 2.04
C VAL A 76 5.88 0.61 3.22
N ASP A 77 5.55 0.20 4.43
CA ASP A 77 6.23 0.63 5.65
C ASP A 77 7.69 0.17 5.72
N GLN A 78 7.97 -1.08 5.35
CA GLN A 78 9.34 -1.59 5.23
C GLN A 78 10.12 -0.81 4.17
N THR A 79 9.49 -0.51 3.04
CA THR A 79 10.08 0.29 1.97
C THR A 79 10.43 1.69 2.45
N LEU A 80 9.53 2.35 3.16
CA LEU A 80 9.77 3.67 3.76
C LEU A 80 10.89 3.60 4.82
N LYS A 81 10.91 2.58 5.67
CA LYS A 81 11.95 2.40 6.71
C LYS A 81 13.35 2.22 6.12
N ARG A 82 13.46 1.59 4.94
CA ARG A 82 14.73 1.39 4.21
C ARG A 82 15.25 2.63 3.49
N LEU A 83 14.44 3.69 3.37
CA LEU A 83 14.89 4.94 2.74
C LEU A 83 16.01 5.62 3.56
N PRO A 84 16.92 6.36 2.89
CA PRO A 84 17.88 7.19 3.60
C PRO A 84 17.17 8.21 4.51
N ARG A 85 17.83 8.60 5.61
CA ARG A 85 17.25 9.45 6.67
C ARG A 85 16.59 10.72 6.13
N GLU A 86 17.20 11.35 5.13
CA GLU A 86 16.65 12.57 4.51
C GLU A 86 15.32 12.32 3.79
N TYR A 87 15.21 11.21 3.04
CA TYR A 87 13.99 10.83 2.35
C TYR A 87 12.90 10.41 3.33
N ARG A 88 13.25 9.69 4.40
CA ARG A 88 12.30 9.38 5.49
C ARG A 88 11.74 10.63 6.15
N ARG A 89 12.58 11.63 6.39
CA ARG A 89 12.14 12.91 6.96
C ARG A 89 11.16 13.63 6.04
N ILE A 90 11.45 13.68 4.74
CA ILE A 90 10.54 14.26 3.74
C ILE A 90 9.24 13.46 3.66
N ALA A 91 9.32 12.13 3.68
CA ALA A 91 8.16 11.25 3.64
C ALA A 91 7.21 11.49 4.81
N LYS A 92 7.77 11.54 6.03
CA LYS A 92 7.01 11.86 7.25
C LYS A 92 6.33 13.23 7.12
N LEU A 93 7.08 14.26 6.75
CA LEU A 93 6.49 15.60 6.61
C LEU A 93 5.38 15.65 5.54
N LYS A 94 5.53 14.91 4.45
CA LYS A 94 4.59 14.92 3.33
C LYS A 94 3.31 14.14 3.63
N TRP A 95 3.43 12.88 4.06
CA TRP A 95 2.29 11.97 4.16
C TRP A 95 1.78 11.76 5.59
N ASP A 96 2.61 12.01 6.63
CA ASP A 96 2.14 11.94 8.03
C ASP A 96 1.68 13.30 8.53
N ASP A 97 2.49 14.33 8.32
CA ASP A 97 2.19 15.69 8.80
C ASP A 97 1.41 16.54 7.77
N MET A 98 1.09 15.96 6.60
CA MET A 98 0.32 16.59 5.51
C MET A 98 0.86 17.98 5.08
N ARG A 99 2.18 18.18 5.15
CA ARG A 99 2.80 19.47 4.82
C ARG A 99 2.87 19.70 3.31
N THR A 100 2.73 20.96 2.89
CA THR A 100 2.95 21.39 1.51
C THR A 100 4.44 21.34 1.13
N HIS A 101 4.77 21.26 -0.16
CA HIS A 101 6.17 21.22 -0.62
C HIS A 101 6.96 22.45 -0.17
N LYS A 102 6.34 23.63 -0.22
CA LYS A 102 6.89 24.88 0.33
C LYS A 102 7.22 24.77 1.82
N ASN A 103 6.31 24.23 2.63
CA ASN A 103 6.54 24.08 4.07
C ASN A 103 7.65 23.06 4.37
N ILE A 104 7.68 21.95 3.62
CA ILE A 104 8.75 20.96 3.72
C ILE A 104 10.09 21.60 3.38
N ALA A 105 10.17 22.32 2.26
CA ALA A 105 11.37 23.01 1.79
C ALA A 105 11.97 23.93 2.87
N ASN A 106 11.10 24.70 3.55
CA ASN A 106 11.50 25.55 4.68
C ASN A 106 12.06 24.74 5.87
N ILE A 107 11.42 23.61 6.22
CA ILE A 107 11.83 22.77 7.37
C ILE A 107 13.15 22.05 7.11
N VAL A 108 13.34 21.54 5.88
CA VAL A 108 14.54 20.76 5.51
C VAL A 108 15.65 21.62 4.90
N ARG A 109 15.42 22.94 4.75
CA ARG A 109 16.34 23.91 4.15
C ARG A 109 16.79 23.52 2.73
N TYR A 110 15.85 23.05 1.92
CA TYR A 110 16.08 22.77 0.50
C TYR A 110 15.23 23.70 -0.38
N SER A 111 15.56 23.76 -1.67
CA SER A 111 14.64 24.36 -2.65
C SER A 111 13.38 23.51 -2.81
N GLU A 112 12.25 24.15 -3.15
CA GLU A 112 10.99 23.47 -3.43
C GLU A 112 11.14 22.42 -4.55
N LYS A 113 11.89 22.76 -5.61
CA LYS A 113 12.20 21.85 -6.73
C LYS A 113 12.98 20.60 -6.27
N THR A 114 13.87 20.76 -5.28
CA THR A 114 14.58 19.61 -4.69
C THR A 114 13.62 18.72 -3.90
N VAL A 115 12.68 19.31 -3.16
CA VAL A 115 11.66 18.56 -2.42
C VAL A 115 10.77 17.78 -3.39
N GLU A 116 10.27 18.42 -4.44
CA GLU A 116 9.44 17.78 -5.48
C GLU A 116 10.12 16.54 -6.07
N ARG A 117 11.38 16.68 -6.54
CA ARG A 117 12.17 15.56 -7.07
C ARG A 117 12.33 14.42 -6.07
N ARG A 118 12.49 14.74 -4.79
CA ARG A 118 12.66 13.74 -3.73
C ARG A 118 11.33 13.05 -3.42
N VAL A 119 10.21 13.77 -3.43
CA VAL A 119 8.87 13.19 -3.30
C VAL A 119 8.59 12.22 -4.44
N ASP A 120 8.88 12.62 -5.69
CA ASP A 120 8.70 11.74 -6.85
C ASP A 120 9.59 10.50 -6.79
N ARG A 121 10.82 10.66 -6.30
CA ARG A 121 11.71 9.51 -6.08
C ARG A 121 11.16 8.55 -5.03
N ILE A 122 10.56 9.05 -3.95
CA ILE A 122 9.93 8.19 -2.94
C ILE A 122 8.73 7.46 -3.54
N ARG A 123 7.85 8.16 -4.29
CA ARG A 123 6.73 7.56 -5.00
C ARG A 123 7.18 6.44 -5.93
N ASN A 124 8.24 6.66 -6.70
CA ASN A 124 8.81 5.66 -7.60
C ASN A 124 9.38 4.44 -6.86
N ILE A 125 10.02 4.64 -5.71
CA ILE A 125 10.54 3.54 -4.89
C ILE A 125 9.37 2.70 -4.35
N VAL A 126 8.34 3.34 -3.82
CA VAL A 126 7.13 2.65 -3.32
C VAL A 126 6.39 1.95 -4.47
N LYS A 127 6.26 2.61 -5.62
CA LYS A 127 5.70 2.02 -6.84
C LYS A 127 6.43 0.74 -7.21
N ASN A 128 7.75 0.78 -7.29
CA ASN A 128 8.55 -0.39 -7.67
C ASN A 128 8.41 -1.53 -6.66
N ALA A 129 8.34 -1.22 -5.36
CA ALA A 129 8.09 -2.21 -4.32
C ALA A 129 6.71 -2.87 -4.49
N LEU A 130 5.67 -2.06 -4.75
CA LEU A 130 4.31 -2.57 -4.98
C LEU A 130 4.18 -3.37 -6.27
N GLU A 131 4.81 -2.92 -7.37
CA GLU A 131 4.82 -3.67 -8.63
C GLU A 131 5.57 -5.00 -8.52
N SER A 132 6.48 -5.15 -7.55
CA SER A 132 7.20 -6.41 -7.30
C SER A 132 6.34 -7.48 -6.62
N LEU A 133 5.16 -7.11 -6.11
CA LEU A 133 4.25 -8.03 -5.43
C LEU A 133 3.51 -9.00 -6.36
N GLY A 134 3.58 -8.78 -7.67
CA GLY A 134 2.85 -9.57 -8.66
C GLY A 134 1.47 -8.99 -8.99
N GLY A 135 0.88 -9.47 -10.08
CA GLY A 135 -0.31 -8.89 -10.71
C GLY A 135 -1.60 -9.00 -9.90
N ASP A 136 -1.70 -9.98 -9.00
CA ASP A 136 -2.97 -10.33 -8.34
C ASP A 136 -3.16 -9.65 -6.97
N ILE A 137 -2.06 -9.29 -6.29
CA ILE A 137 -2.11 -8.77 -4.91
C ILE A 137 -2.68 -7.35 -4.87
N LEU A 138 -2.28 -6.49 -5.80
CA LEU A 138 -2.75 -5.11 -5.87
C LEU A 138 -4.24 -4.97 -6.20
N PRO A 139 -4.80 -5.65 -7.22
CA PRO A 139 -6.24 -5.60 -7.45
C PRO A 139 -7.05 -6.25 -6.31
N ALA A 140 -6.53 -7.30 -5.65
CA ALA A 140 -7.14 -7.82 -4.44
C ALA A 140 -7.16 -6.77 -3.31
N PHE A 141 -6.04 -6.08 -3.08
CA PHE A 141 -5.94 -4.97 -2.13
C PHE A 141 -6.98 -3.88 -2.39
N TRP A 142 -7.10 -3.40 -3.63
CA TRP A 142 -8.06 -2.35 -3.97
C TRP A 142 -9.51 -2.81 -3.79
N ARG A 143 -9.83 -4.05 -4.19
CA ARG A 143 -11.16 -4.63 -3.97
C ARG A 143 -11.54 -4.64 -2.48
N GLU A 144 -10.59 -4.97 -1.61
CA GLU A 144 -10.82 -4.98 -0.16
C GLU A 144 -11.00 -3.58 0.42
N ILE A 145 -10.17 -2.61 0.00
CA ILE A 145 -10.30 -1.22 0.43
C ILE A 145 -11.64 -0.63 -0.04
N ASP A 146 -12.01 -0.81 -1.31
CA ASP A 146 -13.27 -0.32 -1.86
C ASP A 146 -14.49 -0.97 -1.19
N GLY A 147 -14.43 -2.28 -0.93
CA GLY A 147 -15.45 -3.00 -0.20
C GLY A 147 -15.66 -2.44 1.21
N LYS A 148 -14.59 -2.06 1.90
CA LYS A 148 -14.65 -1.47 3.25
C LYS A 148 -15.08 0.00 3.27
N LEU A 149 -14.75 0.77 2.23
CA LEU A 149 -15.16 2.17 2.09
C LEU A 149 -16.62 2.32 1.63
N SER A 150 -17.19 1.29 1.02
CA SER A 150 -18.55 1.31 0.48
C SER A 150 -19.64 0.88 1.46
N VAL A 151 -19.28 0.37 2.65
CA VAL A 151 -20.26 0.05 3.71
C VAL A 151 -20.75 1.37 4.32
N LYS A 152 -21.86 1.86 3.78
CA LYS A 152 -22.73 2.90 4.37
C LYS A 152 -23.79 2.27 5.25
#